data_AF-F5VW13-F1
#
_entry.id   AF-F5VW13-F1
#
_cell.length_a   1.000
_cell.length_b   1.000
_cell.length_c   1.000
_cell.angle_alpha   90.00
_cell.angle_beta   90.00
_cell.angle_gamma   90.00
#
_symmetry.space_group_name_H-M   'P 1'
#
loop_
_entity.id
_entity.type
_entity.pdbx_description
1 polymer ?
#
loop_
_entity_poly.entity_id
_entity_poly.type
_entity_poly.pdbx_seq_one_letter_code
_entity_poly.pdbx_strand_id
1 'polypeptide(L)' 'MTKVTFEEKYYPAVKETVYKTQLSNGLTVSLLPKQDFNEVYGVVTVQFGSVDA' A
#
# COMPACT_ATOMS: atom_id res chain seq x y z
N MET A 1 -20.14 3.30 6.75
CA MET A 1 -18.78 3.11 6.20
C MET A 1 -17.98 2.33 7.21
N THR A 2 -17.36 1.21 6.84
CA THR A 2 -16.54 0.40 7.75
C THR A 2 -15.24 1.13 8.04
N LYS A 3 -14.89 1.30 9.31
CA LYS A 3 -13.61 1.90 9.72
C LYS A 3 -12.48 0.94 9.37
N VAL A 4 -11.56 1.37 8.50
CA VAL A 4 -10.36 0.60 8.13
C VAL A 4 -9.22 1.02 9.05
N THR A 5 -8.55 0.05 9.66
CA THR A 5 -7.37 0.27 10.51
C THR A 5 -6.11 -0.07 9.73
N PHE A 6 -5.10 0.80 9.81
CA PHE A 6 -3.81 0.59 9.18
C PHE A 6 -2.76 0.26 10.23
N GLU A 7 -1.90 -0.69 9.92
CA GLU A 7 -0.66 -0.94 10.65
C GLU A 7 0.40 0.05 10.16
N GLU A 8 1.07 0.69 11.11
CA GLU A 8 2.15 1.63 10.83
C GLU A 8 3.51 0.93 10.97
N LYS A 9 4.40 1.14 9.99
CA LYS A 9 5.77 0.66 10.07
C LYS A 9 6.77 1.70 9.58
N TYR A 10 7.66 2.10 10.47
CA TYR A 10 8.82 2.94 10.16
C TYR A 10 9.99 2.11 9.62
N TYR A 11 10.61 2.57 8.54
CA TYR A 11 11.76 1.95 7.88
C TYR A 11 13.00 2.86 7.99
N PRO A 12 13.90 2.61 8.96
CA PRO A 12 15.02 3.50 9.24
C PRO A 12 15.99 3.72 8.07
N ALA A 13 16.18 2.70 7.23
CA ALA A 13 17.11 2.75 6.09
C ALA A 13 16.72 3.80 5.04
N VAL A 14 15.41 4.06 4.90
CA VAL A 14 14.88 5.07 3.95
C VAL A 14 14.25 6.26 4.64
N LYS A 15 14.12 6.23 5.98
CA LYS A 15 13.49 7.26 6.83
C LYS A 15 12.03 7.53 6.45
N GLU A 16 11.30 6.47 6.12
CA GLU A 16 9.90 6.55 5.69
C GLU A 16 8.99 5.72 6.60
N THR A 17 7.75 6.15 6.75
CA THR A 17 6.68 5.38 7.39
C THR A 17 5.68 4.90 6.36
N VAL A 18 5.46 3.59 6.31
CA VAL A 18 4.46 2.95 5.45
C VAL A 18 3.28 2.49 6.29
N TYR A 19 2.07 2.76 5.80
CA TYR A 19 0.83 2.31 6.40
C TYR A 19 0.24 1.18 5.57
N LYS A 20 -0.06 0.04 6.17
CA LYS A 20 -0.54 -1.14 5.45
C LYS A 20 -1.83 -1.70 6.06
N THR A 21 -2.72 -2.21 5.22
CA THR A 21 -3.94 -2.89 5.67
C THR A 21 -4.40 -3.90 4.63
N GLN A 22 -5.26 -4.84 5.06
CA GLN A 22 -6.05 -5.68 4.16
C GLN A 22 -7.51 -5.27 4.26
N LEU A 23 -8.11 -4.93 3.13
CA LEU A 23 -9.51 -4.57 3.03
C LEU A 23 -10.40 -5.83 3.12
N SER A 24 -11.68 -5.64 3.43
CA SER A 24 -12.64 -6.76 3.55
C SER A 24 -12.85 -7.57 2.27
N ASN A 25 -12.48 -7.01 1.11
CA ASN A 25 -12.49 -7.71 -0.18
C ASN A 25 -11.18 -8.44 -0.51
N GLY A 26 -10.23 -8.51 0.44
CA GLY A 26 -8.95 -9.20 0.29
C GLY A 26 -7.82 -8.36 -0.32
N LEU A 27 -8.11 -7.15 -0.83
CA LEU A 27 -7.06 -6.27 -1.36
C LEU A 27 -6.10 -5.85 -0.26
N THR A 28 -4.80 -5.99 -0.52
CA THR A 28 -3.76 -5.41 0.32
C THR A 28 -3.45 -4.01 -0.16
N VAL A 29 -3.56 -3.01 0.72
CA VAL A 29 -3.26 -1.61 0.42
C VAL A 29 -2.07 -1.16 1.26
N SER A 30 -1.10 -0.52 0.61
CA SER A 30 0.02 0.15 1.25
C SER A 30 0.01 1.62 0.87
N LEU A 31 0.14 2.51 1.85
CA LEU A 31 0.21 3.96 1.66
C LEU A 31 1.56 4.47 2.14
N LEU A 32 2.17 5.32 1.32
CA LEU A 32 3.37 6.07 1.67
C LEU A 32 3.08 7.56 1.43
N PRO A 33 2.71 8.31 2.47
CA PRO A 33 2.47 9.75 2.34
C PRO A 33 3.77 10.47 1.97
N LYS A 34 3.76 11.23 0.87
CA LYS A 34 4.88 12.05 0.39
C LYS A 34 4.42 13.49 0.25
N GLN A 35 4.50 14.26 1.33
CA GLN A 35 3.98 15.64 1.36
C GLN A 35 4.74 16.58 0.42
N ASP A 36 6.00 16.27 0.12
CA ASP A 36 6.86 17.10 -0.72
C ASP A 36 6.74 16.79 -2.22
N PHE A 37 5.83 15.90 -2.62
CA PHE A 37 5.69 15.44 -4.00
C PHE A 37 4.48 16.12 -4.66
N ASN A 38 4.67 16.60 -5.89
CA ASN A 38 3.61 17.27 -6.66
C ASN A 38 2.66 16.29 -7.38
N GLU A 39 3.00 15.00 -7.39
CA GLU A 39 2.27 13.96 -8.11
C GLU A 39 1.98 12.77 -7.20
N VAL A 40 0.85 12.13 -7.45
CA VAL A 40 0.44 10.90 -6.77
C VAL A 40 0.75 9.72 -7.69
N TYR A 41 1.51 8.75 -7.16
CA TYR A 41 1.86 7.53 -7.87
C TYR A 41 1.15 6.32 -7.26
N GLY A 42 0.63 5.44 -8.11
CA GLY A 42 -0.05 4.22 -7.70
C GLY A 42 0.31 3.05 -8.61
N VAL A 43 0.50 1.88 -8.01
CA VAL A 43 0.73 0.61 -8.71
C VAL A 43 -0.23 -0.42 -8.18
N VAL A 44 -0.81 -1.21 -9.08
CA VAL A 44 -1.60 -2.38 -8.73
C VAL A 44 -0.86 -3.60 -9.26
N THR A 45 -0.53 -4.51 -8.34
CA THR A 45 0.04 -5.81 -8.69
C THR A 45 -1.02 -6.88 -8.44
N VAL A 46 -1.20 -7.76 -9.42
CA VAL A 46 -2.08 -8.92 -9.33
C VAL A 46 -1.24 -10.19 -9.42
N GLN A 47 -1.65 -11.24 -8.70
CA GLN A 47 -1.04 -12.56 -8.80
C GLN A 47 -1.68 -13.32 -9.95
N PHE A 48 -1.34 -12.94 -11.17
CA PHE A 48 -1.79 -13.60 -12.40
C PHE A 48 -0.77 -13.34 -13.52
N GLY A 49 -0.48 -14.36 -14.33
CA GLY A 49 0.47 -14.24 -15.43
C GLY A 49 0.38 -15.39 -16.45
N SER A 50 1.40 -15.48 -17.30
CA SER A 50 1.43 -16.40 -18.44
C SER A 50 1.43 -17.89 -18.07
N VAL A 51 1.78 -18.24 -16.83
CA VAL A 51 1.79 -19.63 -16.33
C VAL A 51 0.42 -20.03 -15.77
N ASP A 52 -0.44 -19.07 -15.47
CA ASP A 52 -1.80 -19.30 -14.94
C ASP A 52 -2.85 -19.49 -16.05
N ALA A 53 -2.44 -19.34 -17.33
CA ALA A 53 -3.30 -19.44 -18.52
C ALA A 53 -3.45 -20.86 -19.05
#